data_AF-X1UC87-F1
#
_entry.id   AF-X1UC87-F1
#
_cell.length_a   1.000
_cell.length_b   1.000
_cell.length_c   1.000
_cell.angle_alpha   90.00
_cell.angle_beta   90.00
_cell.angle_gamma   90.00
#
_symmetry.space_group_name_H-M   'P 1'
#
loop_
_entity.id
_entity.type
_entity.pdbx_description
1 polymer ?
#
loop_
_entity_poly.entity_id
_entity_poly.type
_entity_poly.pdbx_seq_one_letter_code
_entity_poly.pdbx_strand_id
1 'polypeptide(L)'
;MELEVLKKEPEKKPQSFTVCGCNVTVETDKEGKAHFEAECLSKEARDELATIFEQEAILRVNPKVILAELAEPQPEPAPDTRLNKTES
;
A
#
# COMPACT_ATOMS: atom_id res chain seq x y z
N MET A 1 12.76 20.43 32.80
CA MET A 1 12.26 20.83 31.47
C MET A 1 12.29 19.58 30.62
N GLU A 2 11.21 18.82 30.65
CA GLU A 2 11.06 17.64 29.79
C GLU A 2 10.58 18.14 28.43
N LEU A 3 11.34 17.83 27.38
CA LEU A 3 10.96 18.13 26.01
C LEU A 3 9.79 17.24 25.62
N GLU A 4 8.63 17.84 25.39
CA GLU A 4 7.49 17.18 24.77
C GLU A 4 7.88 16.84 23.31
N VAL A 5 8.11 15.56 23.06
CA VAL A 5 8.28 15.04 21.70
C VAL A 5 6.93 15.14 21.01
N LEU A 6 6.76 16.17 20.19
CA LEU A 6 5.63 16.33 19.28
C LEU A 6 5.61 15.13 18.32
N LYS A 7 4.82 14.10 18.64
CA LYS A 7 4.56 12.98 17.73
C LYS A 7 3.82 13.54 16.52
N LYS A 8 4.55 13.83 15.44
CA LYS A 8 3.96 14.18 14.15
C LYS A 8 3.26 12.92 13.62
N GLU A 9 1.93 12.92 13.62
CA GLU A 9 1.15 11.82 13.03
C GLU A 9 1.59 11.61 11.57
N PRO A 10 1.68 10.35 11.11
CA PRO A 10 2.05 10.08 9.72
C PRO A 10 1.03 10.73 8.80
N GLU A 11 1.50 11.55 7.85
CA GLU A 11 0.65 12.18 6.84
C GLU A 11 -0.24 11.11 6.17
N LYS A 12 -1.55 11.18 6.45
CA LYS A 12 -2.54 10.31 5.82
C LYS A 12 -2.47 10.54 4.31
N LYS A 13 -2.14 9.49 3.57
CA LYS A 13 -2.20 9.48 2.10
C LYS A 13 -3.59 9.93 1.63
N PRO A 14 -3.71 10.55 0.44
CA PRO A 14 -5.00 10.96 -0.09
C PRO A 14 -5.94 9.75 -0.11
N GLN A 15 -7.04 9.87 0.64
CA GLN A 15 -8.09 8.87 0.76
C GLN A 15 -9.13 9.03 -0.36
N SER A 16 -8.73 9.58 -1.50
CA SER A 16 -9.64 9.92 -2.58
C SER A 16 -9.10 9.59 -3.96
N PHE A 17 -10.03 9.40 -4.90
CA PHE A 17 -9.76 9.20 -6.31
C PHE A 17 -10.89 9.80 -7.16
N THR A 18 -10.62 10.09 -8.43
CA THR A 18 -11.62 10.64 -9.34
C THR A 18 -12.03 9.58 -10.37
N VAL A 19 -13.33 9.42 -10.59
CA VAL A 19 -13.91 8.51 -11.59
C VAL A 19 -15.16 9.13 -12.18
N CYS A 20 -15.32 9.08 -13.52
CA CYS A 20 -16.50 9.60 -14.24
C CYS A 20 -16.91 11.04 -13.86
N GLY A 21 -15.94 11.92 -13.54
CA GLY A 21 -16.24 13.29 -13.11
C GLY A 21 -16.78 13.43 -11.68
N CYS A 22 -16.67 12.38 -10.87
CA CYS A 22 -16.94 12.36 -9.43
C CYS A 22 -15.64 12.23 -8.65
N ASN A 23 -15.51 13.00 -7.56
CA ASN A 23 -14.48 12.81 -6.55
C ASN A 23 -15.00 11.85 -5.50
N VAL A 24 -14.38 10.69 -5.38
CA VAL A 24 -14.73 9.65 -4.41
C VAL A 24 -13.76 9.69 -3.25
N THR A 25 -14.27 9.86 -2.03
CA THR A 25 -13.52 9.87 -0.78
C THR A 25 -13.82 8.62 0.05
N VAL A 26 -12.86 8.18 0.86
CA VAL A 26 -13.08 7.15 1.88
C VAL A 26 -13.38 7.83 3.20
N GLU A 27 -14.61 7.67 3.68
CA GLU A 27 -15.07 8.15 4.97
C GLU A 27 -15.19 6.99 5.96
N THR A 28 -15.15 7.30 7.26
CA THR A 28 -15.34 6.33 8.33
C THR A 28 -16.62 6.65 9.09
N ASP A 29 -17.51 5.67 9.21
CA ASP A 29 -18.74 5.83 9.97
C ASP A 29 -18.51 5.83 11.51
N LYS A 30 -19.58 6.04 12.27
CA LYS A 30 -19.54 6.06 13.74
C LYS A 30 -19.20 4.70 14.37
N GLU A 31 -19.32 3.62 13.60
CA GLU A 31 -18.97 2.26 14.00
C GLU A 31 -17.52 1.89 13.64
N GLY A 32 -16.80 2.77 12.93
CA GLY A 32 -15.44 2.56 12.48
C GLY A 32 -15.31 1.83 11.13
N LYS A 33 -16.41 1.63 10.39
CA LYS A 33 -16.39 1.00 9.06
C LYS A 33 -16.11 2.07 7.99
N ALA A 34 -15.31 1.70 6.99
CA ALA A 34 -14.99 2.58 5.88
C ALA A 34 -16.01 2.43 4.74
N HIS A 35 -16.47 3.54 4.17
CA HIS A 35 -17.32 3.58 2.99
C HIS A 35 -16.85 4.64 1.99
N PHE A 36 -17.30 4.52 0.74
CA PHE A 36 -17.01 5.49 -0.30
C PHE A 36 -18.13 6.53 -0.39
N GLU A 37 -17.78 7.81 -0.36
CA GLU A 37 -18.68 8.91 -0.68
C GLU A 37 -18.25 9.58 -1.98
N ALA A 38 -19.20 9.90 -2.86
CA ALA A 38 -18.92 10.46 -4.18
C ALA A 38 -19.57 11.83 -4.33
N GLU A 39 -18.75 12.85 -4.57
CA GLU A 39 -19.21 14.19 -4.96
C GLU A 39 -19.04 14.35 -6.47
N CYS A 40 -20.15 14.45 -7.21
CA CYS A 40 -20.17 14.49 -8.67
C CYS A 40 -20.42 15.90 -9.22
N LEU A 41 -19.70 16.27 -10.27
CA LEU A 41 -19.80 17.60 -10.88
C LEU A 41 -21.10 17.83 -11.67
N SER A 42 -21.76 16.77 -12.14
CA SER A 42 -23.02 16.86 -12.88
C SER A 42 -23.94 15.66 -12.63
N LYS A 43 -25.19 15.79 -13.08
CA LYS A 43 -26.16 14.69 -13.06
C LYS A 43 -25.69 13.54 -13.96
N GLU A 44 -25.19 13.84 -15.16
CA GLU A 44 -24.69 12.80 -16.07
C GLU A 44 -23.54 12.00 -15.43
N ALA A 45 -22.57 12.69 -14.79
CA ALA A 45 -21.45 12.05 -14.09
C ALA A 45 -21.94 11.08 -13.00
N ARG A 46 -22.93 11.50 -12.21
CA ARG A 46 -23.53 10.68 -11.16
C ARG A 46 -24.25 9.46 -11.73
N ASP A 47 -25.06 9.65 -12.77
CA ASP A 47 -25.85 8.58 -13.38
C ASP A 47 -24.93 7.55 -14.08
N GLU A 48 -23.82 8.01 -14.68
CA GLU A 48 -22.76 7.14 -15.23
C GLU A 48 -22.06 6.33 -14.14
N LEU A 49 -21.64 6.98 -13.04
CA LEU A 49 -21.04 6.29 -11.90
C LEU A 49 -21.99 5.25 -11.29
N ALA A 50 -23.27 5.58 -11.13
CA ALA A 50 -24.27 4.66 -10.64
C ALA A 50 -24.43 3.44 -11.56
N THR A 51 -24.45 3.67 -12.88
CA THR A 51 -24.54 2.59 -13.88
C THR A 51 -23.37 1.61 -13.76
N ILE A 52 -22.14 2.10 -13.51
CA ILE A 52 -20.95 1.24 -13.31
C ILE A 52 -21.14 0.33 -12.09
N PHE A 53 -21.63 0.88 -10.98
CA PHE A 53 -21.86 0.09 -9.76
C PHE A 53 -23.04 -0.87 -9.88
N GLU A 54 -24.06 -0.54 -10.67
CA GLU A 54 -25.20 -1.42 -10.95
C GLU A 54 -24.83 -2.59 -11.88
N GLN A 55 -23.93 -2.37 -12.83
CA GLN A 55 -23.47 -3.41 -13.76
C GLN A 55 -22.42 -4.31 -13.11
N GLU A 56 -21.17 -3.84 -13.05
CA GLU A 56 -20.06 -4.58 -12.43
C GLU A 56 -18.86 -3.64 -12.18
N ALA A 57 -18.56 -3.37 -10.91
CA ALA A 57 -17.36 -2.63 -10.50
C ALA A 57 -16.32 -3.61 -9.93
N ILE A 58 -15.21 -3.82 -10.66
CA ILE A 58 -14.14 -4.73 -10.24
C ILE A 58 -13.03 -3.96 -9.52
N LEU A 59 -12.96 -4.07 -8.19
CA LEU A 59 -11.86 -3.54 -7.40
C LEU A 59 -10.73 -4.58 -7.28
N ARG A 60 -9.58 -4.32 -7.93
CA ARG A 60 -8.39 -5.19 -7.82
C ARG A 60 -7.36 -4.55 -6.89
N VAL A 61 -7.11 -5.19 -5.75
CA VAL A 61 -6.06 -4.78 -4.80
C VAL A 61 -4.80 -5.59 -5.07
N ASN A 62 -3.82 -4.96 -5.71
CA ASN A 62 -2.50 -5.57 -5.91
C ASN A 62 -1.58 -5.16 -4.75
N PRO A 63 -1.24 -6.08 -3.82
CA PRO A 63 -0.24 -5.77 -2.80
C PRO A 63 1.10 -5.53 -3.49
N LYS A 64 1.76 -4.40 -3.20
CA LYS A 64 3.16 -4.22 -3.56
C LYS A 64 3.99 -5.14 -2.67
N VAL A 65 4.27 -6.35 -3.14
CA VAL A 65 5.19 -7.27 -2.45
C VAL A 65 6.59 -6.71 -2.60
N ILE A 66 7.15 -6.14 -1.53
CA ILE A 66 8.57 -5.79 -1.47
C ILE A 66 9.33 -7.12 -1.24
N LEU A 67 9.59 -7.88 -2.30
CA LEU A 67 10.44 -9.09 -2.27
C LEU A 67 11.94 -8.74 -2.36
N ALA A 68 12.34 -7.57 -1.91
CA ALA A 68 13.66 -7.02 -2.18
C ALA A 68 14.47 -6.79 -0.89
N GLU A 69 14.67 -7.79 -0.02
CA GLU A 69 15.76 -7.74 0.99
C GLU A 69 16.04 -9.05 1.77
N LEU A 70 15.81 -10.24 1.20
CA LEU A 70 16.25 -11.51 1.83
C LEU A 70 16.96 -12.43 0.83
N ALA A 71 17.99 -11.90 0.16
CA ALA A 71 19.01 -12.74 -0.49
C ALA A 71 20.26 -11.91 -0.78
N GLU A 72 20.99 -11.50 0.25
CA GLU A 72 22.44 -11.38 0.08
C GLU A 72 23.01 -12.79 0.30
N PRO A 73 23.58 -13.45 -0.72
CA PRO A 73 24.30 -14.70 -0.50
C PRO A 73 25.51 -14.39 0.40
N GLN A 74 25.53 -14.98 1.60
CA GLN A 74 26.72 -15.00 2.44
C GLN A 74 27.88 -15.63 1.64
N PRO A 75 29.07 -15.02 1.63
CA PRO A 75 30.22 -15.64 0.99
C PRO A 75 30.56 -16.96 1.70
N GLU A 76 30.71 -18.04 0.92
CA GLU A 76 31.18 -19.33 1.42
C GLU A 76 32.56 -19.16 2.07
N PRO A 77 32.83 -19.77 3.24
CA PRO A 77 34.14 -19.70 3.85
C PRO A 77 35.18 -20.34 2.93
N ALA A 78 36.30 -19.62 2.71
CA ALA A 78 37.38 -20.09 1.84
C ALA A 78 37.90 -21.48 2.29
N PRO A 79 38.24 -22.37 1.34
CA PRO A 79 38.76 -23.69 1.68
C PRO A 79 40.06 -23.58 2.48
N ASP A 80 40.07 -24.20 3.66
CA ASP A 80 41.20 -24.23 4.58
C ASP A 80 42.36 -25.02 3.96
N THR A 81 43.35 -24.34 3.37
CA THR A 81 44.51 -24.98 2.74
C THR A 81 45.54 -25.51 3.75
N ARG A 82 45.21 -25.58 5.05
CA ARG A 82 46.12 -26.03 6.12
C ARG A 82 46.19 -27.55 6.30
N LEU A 83 45.31 -28.33 5.66
CA LEU A 83 45.30 -29.79 5.77
C LEU A 83 45.93 -30.49 4.57
N ASN A 84 47.15 -30.10 4.19
CA ASN A 84 48.02 -30.94 3.36
C ASN A 84 49.48 -30.61 3.65
N LYS A 85 49.95 -31.03 4.82
CA LYS A 85 51.38 -31.25 5.02
C LYS A 85 51.58 -32.51 5.84
N THR A 86 52.26 -33.46 5.19
CA THR A 86 52.97 -34.61 5.77
C THR A 86 52.14 -35.87 5.97
N GLU A 87 52.28 -36.84 5.06
CA GLU A 87 53.14 -38.02 5.33
C GLU A 87 53.47 -38.76 4.00
N SER A 88 54.76 -38.86 3.68
CA SER A 88 55.39 -39.82 2.77
C SER A 88 56.75 -40.15 3.34
#